data_AF-A0A939YT84-F1
#
_entry.id   AF-A0A939YT84-F1
#
_cell.length_a   1.000
_cell.length_b   1.000
_cell.length_c   1.000
_cell.angle_alpha   90.00
_cell.angle_beta   90.00
_cell.angle_gamma   90.00
#
_symmetry.space_group_name_H-M   'P 1'
#
loop_
_entity.id
_entity.type
_entity.pdbx_description
1 polymer ?
#
loop_
_entity_poly.entity_id
_entity_poly.type
_entity_poly.pdbx_seq_one_letter_code
_entity_poly.pdbx_strand_id
1 'polypeptide(L)'
;MGDVIIKEIPSCMGLQEAEDFAIHILQQETIKAADIQLKREELTSNACKAAVKGGERLDMAEMKELFLSLDRCENPFSCPHGRPTLIRFSQSDLERQFKRK
;
A
#
# COMPACT_ATOMS: atom_id res chain seq x y z
N MET A 1 31.36 -24.47 -1.28
CA MET A 1 30.42 -24.01 -2.32
C MET A 1 29.29 -25.01 -2.35
N GLY A 2 28.06 -24.56 -2.14
CA GLY A 2 26.89 -25.44 -2.20
C GLY A 2 26.40 -25.52 -3.64
N ASP A 3 26.03 -26.72 -4.09
CA ASP A 3 25.42 -26.93 -5.39
C ASP A 3 23.91 -26.67 -5.28
N VAL A 4 23.33 -26.01 -6.29
CA VAL A 4 21.89 -25.76 -6.40
C VAL A 4 21.36 -26.49 -7.63
N ILE A 5 20.24 -27.18 -7.48
CA ILE A 5 19.57 -27.91 -8.57
C ILE A 5 18.20 -27.27 -8.81
N ILE A 6 17.98 -26.77 -10.02
CA ILE A 6 16.68 -26.28 -10.48
C ILE A 6 15.93 -27.46 -11.08
N LYS A 7 14.82 -27.86 -10.46
CA LYS A 7 14.05 -29.04 -10.91
C LYS A 7 13.13 -28.72 -12.10
N GLU A 8 12.59 -27.51 -12.13
CA GLU A 8 11.54 -27.10 -13.07
C GLU A 8 11.65 -25.59 -13.35
N ILE A 9 11.27 -25.18 -14.56
CA ILE A 9 11.19 -23.79 -14.98
C ILE A 9 9.86 -23.56 -15.73
N PRO A 10 9.32 -22.33 -15.78
CA PRO A 10 8.15 -22.03 -16.58
C PRO A 10 8.36 -22.40 -18.06
N SER A 11 7.32 -22.94 -18.70
CA SER A 11 7.41 -23.39 -20.10
C SER A 11 7.69 -22.26 -21.10
N CYS A 12 7.50 -21.00 -20.71
CA CYS A 12 7.78 -19.82 -21.51
C CYS A 12 9.20 -19.26 -21.34
N MET A 13 10.03 -19.86 -20.48
CA MET A 13 11.36 -19.35 -20.12
C MET A 13 12.48 -20.19 -20.76
N GLY A 14 13.53 -19.52 -21.24
CA GLY A 14 14.74 -20.19 -21.73
C GLY A 14 15.66 -20.69 -20.61
N LEU A 15 16.53 -21.67 -20.88
CA LEU A 15 17.46 -22.20 -19.87
C LEU A 15 18.43 -21.13 -19.32
N GLN A 16 18.98 -20.28 -20.20
CA GLN A 16 19.87 -19.19 -19.79
C GLN A 16 19.12 -18.14 -18.94
N GLU A 17 17.91 -17.80 -19.36
CA GLU A 17 17.04 -16.86 -18.64
C GLU A 17 16.68 -17.40 -17.25
N ALA A 18 16.45 -18.71 -17.13
CA ALA A 18 16.18 -19.36 -15.85
C ALA A 18 17.42 -19.40 -14.93
N GLU A 19 18.61 -19.60 -15.49
CA GLU A 19 19.88 -19.53 -14.75
C GLU A 19 20.11 -18.11 -14.20
N ASP A 20 19.99 -17.10 -15.05
CA ASP A 20 20.16 -15.70 -14.67
C ASP A 20 19.14 -15.29 -13.60
N PHE A 21 17.89 -15.73 -13.74
CA PHE A 21 16.82 -15.50 -12.77
C PHE A 21 17.09 -16.19 -11.43
N ALA A 22 17.54 -17.44 -11.44
CA ALA A 22 17.87 -18.18 -10.23
C ALA A 22 19.04 -17.53 -9.49
N ILE A 23 20.10 -17.14 -10.21
CA ILE A 23 21.23 -16.40 -9.65
C ILE A 23 20.74 -15.07 -9.04
N HIS A 24 19.88 -14.34 -9.74
CA HIS A 24 19.32 -13.08 -9.25
C HIS A 24 18.55 -13.25 -7.93
N ILE A 25 17.70 -14.29 -7.81
CA ILE A 25 16.97 -14.61 -6.57
C ILE A 25 17.94 -15.00 -5.45
N LEU A 26 18.94 -15.84 -5.74
CA LEU A 26 19.91 -16.31 -4.74
C LEU A 26 20.84 -15.19 -4.25
N GLN A 27 21.08 -14.18 -5.09
CA GLN A 27 21.86 -12.99 -4.77
C GLN A 27 21.03 -11.87 -4.11
N GLN A 28 19.70 -11.97 -4.11
CA GLN A 28 18.89 -11.08 -3.30
C GLN A 28 19.14 -11.34 -1.82
N GLU A 29 19.79 -10.39 -1.15
CA GLU A 29 19.88 -10.39 0.31
C GLU A 29 18.46 -10.27 0.90
N THR A 30 17.89 -11.40 1.32
CA THR A 30 16.62 -11.50 2.05
C THR A 30 16.59 -10.66 3.33
N ILE A 31 17.77 -10.34 3.87
CA ILE A 31 17.95 -9.51 5.06
C ILE A 31 17.47 -8.06 4.81
N LYS A 32 17.68 -7.48 3.62
CA LYS A 32 17.22 -6.11 3.32
C LYS A 32 15.72 -6.02 3.05
N ALA A 33 15.15 -7.01 2.37
CA ALA A 33 13.72 -7.02 2.05
C ALA A 33 12.85 -7.22 3.30
N ALA A 34 13.27 -8.13 4.19
CA ALA A 34 12.60 -8.35 5.48
C ALA A 34 12.66 -7.09 6.36
N ASP A 35 13.82 -6.43 6.45
CA ASP A 35 13.98 -5.20 7.23
C ASP A 35 13.15 -4.03 6.68
N ILE A 36 13.06 -3.89 5.35
CA ILE A 36 12.21 -2.87 4.71
C ILE A 36 10.74 -3.15 4.99
N GLN A 37 10.32 -4.42 4.89
CA GLN A 37 8.94 -4.81 5.15
C GLN A 37 8.56 -4.58 6.63
N LEU A 38 9.42 -4.97 7.57
CA LEU A 38 9.22 -4.73 9.00
C LEU A 38 9.12 -3.23 9.30
N LYS A 39 10.02 -2.42 8.74
CA LYS A 39 9.94 -0.95 8.89
C LYS A 39 8.66 -0.38 8.30
N ARG A 40 8.21 -0.88 7.15
CA ARG A 40 6.95 -0.45 6.53
C ARG A 40 5.76 -0.77 7.42
N GLU A 41 5.71 -1.96 8.00
CA GLU A 41 4.66 -2.39 8.93
C GLU A 41 4.65 -1.55 10.20
N GLU A 42 5.83 -1.26 10.75
CA GLU A 42 5.99 -0.40 11.92
C GLU A 42 5.47 1.03 11.65
N LEU A 43 5.92 1.64 10.54
CA LEU A 43 5.46 2.97 10.13
C LEU A 43 3.95 3.01 9.88
N THR A 44 3.42 1.97 9.24
CA THR A 44 1.99 1.83 8.96
C THR A 44 1.17 1.71 10.25
N SER A 45 1.66 0.93 11.22
CA SER A 45 1.05 0.79 12.55
C SER A 45 1.09 2.09 13.32
N ASN A 46 2.23 2.77 13.34
CA ASN A 46 2.42 4.04 14.04
C ASN A 46 1.55 5.15 13.44
N ALA A 47 1.51 5.27 12.11
CA ALA A 47 0.63 6.20 11.41
C ALA A 47 -0.83 5.94 11.75
N CYS A 48 -1.26 4.68 11.77
CA CYS A 48 -2.61 4.35 12.18
C CYS A 48 -2.85 4.69 13.64
N LYS A 49 -1.95 4.40 14.59
CA LYS A 49 -2.15 4.74 16.01
C LYS A 49 -2.25 6.24 16.26
N ALA A 50 -1.44 7.05 15.56
CA ALA A 50 -1.41 8.50 15.68
C ALA A 50 -2.55 9.23 14.93
N ALA A 51 -3.26 8.55 14.02
CA ALA A 51 -4.33 9.15 13.25
C ALA A 51 -5.55 9.52 14.13
N VAL A 52 -6.27 10.57 13.71
CA VAL A 52 -7.59 10.93 14.26
C VAL A 52 -8.52 9.71 14.27
N LYS A 53 -9.21 9.50 15.39
CA LYS A 53 -10.08 8.33 15.60
C LYS A 53 -11.56 8.65 15.50
N GLY A 54 -12.35 7.60 15.25
CA GLY A 54 -13.80 7.69 15.32
C GLY A 54 -14.24 8.14 16.71
N GLY A 55 -15.02 9.22 16.77
CA GLY A 55 -15.52 9.81 18.02
C GLY A 55 -14.71 11.00 18.53
N GLU A 56 -13.53 11.26 17.97
CA GLU A 56 -12.80 12.50 18.24
C GLU A 56 -13.53 13.70 17.61
N ARG A 57 -13.64 14.79 18.37
CA ARG A 57 -14.21 16.03 17.87
C ARG A 57 -13.10 16.88 17.30
N LEU A 58 -13.26 17.30 16.06
CA LEU A 58 -12.38 18.25 15.40
C LEU A 58 -13.10 19.57 15.21
N ASP A 59 -12.38 20.67 15.39
CA ASP A 59 -12.83 21.98 14.97
C ASP A 59 -12.60 22.21 13.46
N MET A 60 -13.08 23.34 12.95
CA MET A 60 -12.97 23.68 11.53
C MET A 60 -11.53 23.89 11.05
N ALA A 61 -10.65 24.40 11.90
CA ALA A 61 -9.25 24.61 11.56
C ALA A 61 -8.51 23.26 11.48
N GLU A 62 -8.75 22.37 12.44
CA GLU A 62 -8.20 21.02 12.47
C GLU A 62 -8.66 20.19 11.27
N MET A 63 -9.96 20.23 10.94
CA MET A 63 -10.49 19.55 9.75
C MET A 63 -9.84 20.08 8.47
N LYS A 64 -9.65 21.40 8.35
CA LYS A 64 -9.00 21.99 7.18
C LYS A 64 -7.54 21.55 7.08
N GLU A 65 -6.80 21.55 8.18
CA GLU A 65 -5.40 21.11 8.18
C GLU A 65 -5.27 19.62 7.85
N LEU A 66 -6.23 18.79 8.28
CA LEU A 66 -6.28 17.37 7.91
C LEU A 66 -6.41 17.20 6.40
N PHE A 67 -7.28 17.96 5.74
CA PHE A 67 -7.42 17.92 4.28
C PHE A 67 -6.18 18.44 3.56
N LEU A 68 -5.55 19.52 4.05
CA LEU A 68 -4.31 20.03 3.48
C LEU A 68 -3.16 19.02 3.63
N SER A 69 -3.10 18.32 4.76
CA SER A 69 -2.13 17.25 4.99
C SER A 69 -2.34 16.08 4.05
N LEU A 70 -3.61 15.70 3.81
CA LEU A 70 -3.95 14.64 2.88
C LEU A 70 -3.54 15.01 1.44
N ASP A 71 -3.81 16.24 1.01
CA ASP A 71 -3.47 16.75 -0.34
C ASP A 71 -1.95 16.74 -0.61
N ARG A 72 -1.13 16.89 0.44
CA ARG A 72 0.34 16.82 0.36
C ARG A 72 0.88 15.39 0.26
N CYS A 73 0.08 14.35 0.48
CA CYS A 73 0.52 12.97 0.36
C CYS A 73 0.72 12.57 -1.11
N GLU A 74 1.75 11.78 -1.40
CA GLU A 74 1.99 11.25 -2.76
C GLU A 74 0.82 10.40 -3.28
N ASN A 75 0.19 9.61 -2.41
CA ASN A 75 -1.03 8.86 -2.71
C ASN A 75 -2.13 9.22 -1.70
N PRO A 76 -2.95 10.24 -1.98
CA PRO A 76 -3.98 10.72 -1.05
C PRO A 76 -5.25 9.85 -1.07
N PHE A 77 -5.36 8.85 -1.94
CA PHE A 77 -6.60 8.09 -2.16
C PHE A 77 -6.67 6.75 -1.41
N SER A 78 -5.57 6.33 -0.78
CA SER A 78 -5.49 5.07 -0.05
C SER A 78 -4.61 5.23 1.18
N CYS A 79 -5.07 4.71 2.32
CA CYS A 79 -4.22 4.65 3.51
C CYS A 79 -3.13 3.58 3.33
N PRO A 80 -2.10 3.55 4.19
CA PRO A 80 -1.02 2.56 4.09
C PRO A 80 -1.47 1.10 4.20
N HIS A 81 -2.67 0.84 4.76
CA HIS A 81 -3.31 -0.48 4.82
C HIS A 81 -4.24 -0.77 3.62
N GLY A 82 -4.37 0.15 2.66
CA GLY A 82 -5.19 -0.01 1.46
C GLY A 82 -6.67 0.38 1.60
N ARG A 83 -7.10 0.99 2.72
CA ARG A 83 -8.47 1.53 2.83
C ARG A 83 -8.60 2.83 2.05
N PRO A 84 -9.73 3.07 1.35
CA PRO A 84 -9.96 4.35 0.71
C PRO A 84 -10.07 5.47 1.75
N THR A 85 -9.42 6.59 1.48
CA THR A 85 -9.46 7.81 2.31
C THR A 85 -10.62 8.74 1.95
N LEU A 86 -11.08 8.66 0.69
CA LEU A 86 -12.10 9.53 0.13
C LEU A 86 -13.15 8.69 -0.61
N ILE A 87 -14.42 9.05 -0.45
CA ILE A 87 -15.53 8.54 -1.26
C ILE A 87 -16.23 9.76 -1.85
N ARG A 88 -16.43 9.76 -3.16
CA ARG A 88 -17.11 10.85 -3.87
C ARG A 88 -18.55 10.45 -4.15
N PHE A 89 -19.48 11.28 -3.69
CA PHE A 89 -20.88 11.22 -4.12
C PHE A 89 -21.14 12.39 -5.06
N SER A 90 -21.57 12.09 -6.29
CA SER A 90 -22.12 13.11 -7.19
C SER A 90 -23.53 13.51 -6.76
N GLN A 91 -24.02 14.63 -7.29
CA GLN A 91 -25.41 15.04 -7.05
C GLN A 91 -26.40 13.96 -7.51
N SER A 92 -26.16 13.31 -8.66
CA SER A 92 -26.98 12.19 -9.14
C SER A 92 -26.93 10.97 -8.21
N ASP A 93 -25.77 10.68 -7.60
CA ASP A 93 -25.67 9.57 -6.64
C ASP A 93 -26.55 9.82 -5.41
N LEU A 94 -26.59 11.07 -4.94
CA LEU A 94 -27.45 11.49 -3.84
C LEU A 94 -28.93 11.43 -4.25
N GLU A 95 -29.30 12.01 -5.40
CA GLU A 95 -30.68 11.99 -5.89
C GLU A 95 -31.24 10.56 -5.99
N ARG A 96 -30.43 9.62 -6.52
CA ARG A 96 -30.77 8.21 -6.63
C ARG A 96 -30.94 7.55 -5.26
N GLN A 97 -30.03 7.81 -4.31
CA GLN A 97 -30.13 7.25 -2.96
C GLN A 97 -31.39 7.71 -2.22
N PHE A 98 -31.81 8.96 -2.43
CA PHE A 98 -33.06 9.48 -1.88
C PHE A 98 -34.30 9.19 -2.74
N LYS A 99 -34.17 8.38 -3.80
CA LYS A 99 -35.26 7.99 -4.73
C LYS A 99 -35.98 9.21 -5.35
N ARG A 100 -35.24 10.28 -5.58
CA ARG A 100 -35.78 11.52 -6.16
C ARG A 100 -35.72 11.50 -7.68
N LYS A 101 -34.74 10.81 -8.27
CA LYS A 101 -34.58 10.50 -9.70
C LYS A 101 -33.79 9.21 -9.87
#